data_AF-A0A0S2HYC4-F1
#
_entry.id   AF-A0A0S2HYC4-F1
#
_cell.length_a   1.000
_cell.length_b   1.000
_cell.length_c   1.000
_cell.angle_alpha   90.00
_cell.angle_beta   90.00
_cell.angle_gamma   90.00
#
_symmetry.space_group_name_H-M   'P 1'
#
loop_
_entity.id
_entity.type
_entity.pdbx_description
1 polymer ?
#
loop_
_entity_poly.entity_id
_entity_poly.type
_entity_poly.pdbx_seq_one_letter_code
_entity_poly.pdbx_strand_id
1 'polypeptide(L)'
;MVHENGDFAEGFLRDISIKGLESLRKIITFSQKKMNGRLAEGLLYLSDKIYNTEDFDCQLTRQEIGELTLMNKESVVRLLKEFDEEGILDVKGGRIKILDKERLNKIMQSG
;
A
#
# COMPACT_ATOMS: atom_id res chain seq x y z
N MET A 1 21.94 16.17 22.82
CA MET A 1 22.16 15.46 21.53
C MET A 1 21.88 16.32 20.30
N VAL A 2 20.64 16.68 19.95
CA VAL A 2 20.38 17.50 18.71
C VAL A 2 21.03 18.90 18.78
N HIS A 3 21.00 19.54 19.95
CA HIS A 3 21.59 20.88 20.15
C HIS A 3 23.12 20.86 20.35
N GLU A 4 23.72 19.68 20.48
CA GLU A 4 25.14 19.51 20.87
C GLU A 4 25.97 18.79 19.80
N ASN A 5 25.30 18.17 18.83
CA ASN A 5 25.94 17.39 17.76
C ASN A 5 25.35 17.81 16.42
N GLY A 6 26.03 18.74 15.75
CA GLY A 6 25.63 19.29 14.46
C GLY A 6 25.55 18.23 13.36
N ASP A 7 26.49 17.29 13.33
CA ASP A 7 26.51 16.20 12.34
C ASP A 7 25.30 15.28 12.49
N PHE A 8 24.91 14.96 13.73
CA PHE A 8 23.68 14.22 14.00
C PHE A 8 22.45 14.99 13.55
N ALA A 9 22.37 16.30 13.85
CA ALA A 9 21.25 17.14 13.43
C ALA A 9 21.15 17.22 11.89
N GLU A 10 22.27 17.38 11.18
CA GLU A 10 22.29 17.37 9.72
C GLU A 10 21.84 16.01 9.16
N GLY A 11 22.36 14.91 9.71
CA GLY A 11 21.96 13.56 9.31
C GLY A 11 20.47 13.32 9.50
N PHE A 12 19.91 13.78 10.61
CA PHE A 12 18.47 13.68 10.90
C PHE A 12 17.62 14.55 9.96
N LEU A 13 18.03 15.79 9.69
CA LEU A 13 17.36 16.67 8.73
C LEU A 13 17.36 16.07 7.32
N ARG A 14 18.47 15.46 6.91
CA ARG A 14 18.60 14.77 5.64
C ARG A 14 17.65 13.57 5.56
N ASP A 15 17.61 12.74 6.61
CA ASP A 15 16.71 11.59 6.69
C ASP A 15 15.23 12.00 6.59
N ILE A 16 14.80 13.00 7.36
CA ILE A 16 13.43 13.54 7.28
C ILE A 16 13.13 14.06 5.89
N SER A 17 14.05 14.81 5.28
CA SER A 17 13.85 15.40 3.95
C SER A 17 13.67 14.32 2.87
N ILE A 18 14.48 13.25 2.93
CA ILE A 18 14.36 12.11 2.01
C ILE A 18 13.01 11.41 2.21
N LYS A 19 12.65 11.06 3.45
CA LYS A 19 11.36 10.42 3.76
C LYS A 19 10.16 11.27 3.34
N GLY A 20 10.26 12.59 3.52
CA GLY A 20 9.24 13.54 3.06
C GLY A 20 9.08 13.53 1.54
N LEU A 21 10.19 13.55 0.80
CA LEU A 21 10.18 13.46 -0.67
C LEU A 21 9.60 12.13 -1.17
N GLU A 22 9.95 11.01 -0.53
CA GLU A 22 9.38 9.70 -0.87
C GLU A 22 7.87 9.65 -0.64
N SER A 23 7.41 10.21 0.48
CA SER A 23 5.98 10.29 0.79
C SER A 23 5.22 11.13 -0.25
N LEU A 24 5.77 12.29 -0.63
CA LEU A 24 5.18 13.14 -1.67
C LEU A 24 5.15 12.44 -3.03
N ARG A 25 6.23 11.74 -3.42
CA ARG A 25 6.25 10.95 -4.65
C ARG A 25 5.16 9.89 -4.66
N LYS A 26 4.97 9.16 -3.55
CA LYS A 26 3.92 8.16 -3.42
C LYS A 26 2.51 8.76 -3.59
N ILE A 27 2.27 9.93 -3.00
CA ILE A 27 1.00 10.66 -3.17
C ILE A 27 0.78 11.04 -4.63
N ILE A 28 1.80 11.57 -5.31
CA ILE A 28 1.72 11.93 -6.74
C ILE A 28 1.40 10.69 -7.57
N THR A 29 2.11 9.58 -7.36
CA THR A 29 1.83 8.31 -8.03
C THR A 29 0.38 7.88 -7.81
N PHE A 30 -0.10 7.86 -6.56
CA PHE A 30 -1.48 7.47 -6.25
C PHE A 30 -2.53 8.39 -6.87
N SER A 31 -2.26 9.69 -6.98
CA SER A 31 -3.16 10.65 -7.63
C SER A 31 -3.31 10.40 -9.13
N GLN A 32 -2.26 9.87 -9.78
CA GLN A 32 -2.27 9.55 -11.21
C GLN A 32 -2.87 8.16 -11.47
N LYS A 33 -2.78 7.25 -10.50
CA LYS A 33 -3.33 5.90 -10.60
C LYS A 33 -4.84 5.84 -10.39
N LYS A 34 -5.50 5.00 -11.16
CA LYS A 34 -6.86 4.52 -10.93
C LYS A 34 -6.95 3.76 -9.61
N MET A 35 -8.15 3.71 -9.05
CA MET A 35 -8.41 3.12 -7.73
C MET A 35 -7.98 1.64 -7.63
N ASN A 36 -8.20 0.86 -8.69
CA ASN A 36 -7.76 -0.54 -8.77
C ASN A 36 -6.23 -0.67 -8.72
N GLY A 37 -5.51 0.21 -9.41
CA GLY A 37 -4.04 0.26 -9.36
C GLY A 37 -3.51 0.62 -7.97
N ARG A 38 -4.15 1.59 -7.29
CA ARG A 38 -3.82 1.95 -5.90
C ARG A 38 -4.01 0.80 -4.93
N LEU A 39 -5.13 0.09 -5.01
CA LEU A 39 -5.39 -1.06 -4.14
C LEU A 39 -4.39 -2.20 -4.42
N ALA A 40 -4.12 -2.49 -5.70
CA ALA A 40 -3.14 -3.51 -6.08
C ALA A 40 -1.75 -3.20 -5.52
N GLU A 41 -1.30 -1.94 -5.61
CA GLU A 41 -0.02 -1.50 -5.03
C GLU A 41 0.00 -1.64 -3.50
N GLY A 42 -1.09 -1.26 -2.82
CA GLY A 42 -1.20 -1.42 -1.37
C GLY A 42 -1.13 -2.88 -0.93
N LEU A 43 -1.81 -3.79 -1.63
CA LEU A 43 -1.80 -5.22 -1.32
C LEU A 43 -0.44 -5.86 -1.60
N LEU A 44 0.20 -5.51 -2.72
CA LEU A 44 1.57 -5.97 -3.03
C LEU A 44 2.57 -5.45 -2.00
N TYR A 45 2.44 -4.21 -1.54
CA TYR A 45 3.26 -3.67 -0.46
C TYR A 45 3.09 -4.45 0.86
N LEU A 46 1.84 -4.74 1.26
CA LEU A 46 1.58 -5.55 2.45
C LEU A 46 2.17 -6.96 2.30
N SER A 47 1.95 -7.62 1.17
CA SER A 47 2.50 -8.94 0.86
C SER A 47 4.02 -8.95 0.90
N ASP A 48 4.68 -8.04 0.19
CA ASP A 48 6.10 -8.16 -0.12
C ASP A 48 7.01 -7.46 0.90
N LYS A 49 6.50 -6.44 1.61
CA LYS A 49 7.30 -5.62 2.54
C LYS A 49 6.92 -5.78 3.99
N ILE A 50 5.67 -6.10 4.30
CA ILE A 50 5.18 -6.19 5.68
C ILE A 50 5.09 -7.65 6.15
N TYR A 51 4.32 -8.47 5.42
CA TYR A 51 4.06 -9.86 5.82
C TYR A 51 5.05 -10.86 5.21
N ASN A 52 5.67 -10.50 4.09
CA ASN A 52 6.59 -11.36 3.32
C ASN A 52 5.95 -12.71 2.91
N THR A 53 4.66 -12.68 2.58
CA THR A 53 3.85 -13.83 2.14
C THR A 53 2.67 -13.33 1.31
N GLU A 54 2.26 -14.13 0.32
CA GLU A 54 1.07 -13.86 -0.50
C GLU A 54 -0.24 -14.18 0.24
N ASP A 55 -0.15 -14.83 1.38
CA ASP A 55 -1.26 -15.29 2.20
C ASP A 55 -1.07 -14.78 3.62
N PHE A 56 -1.79 -13.71 3.97
CA PHE A 56 -1.59 -12.98 5.22
C PHE A 56 -2.92 -12.66 5.91
N ASP A 57 -2.86 -12.64 7.24
CA ASP A 57 -3.95 -12.14 8.07
C ASP A 57 -3.83 -10.62 8.20
N CYS A 58 -4.70 -9.89 7.50
CA CYS A 58 -4.63 -8.45 7.41
C CYS A 58 -5.17 -7.83 8.71
N GLN A 59 -4.27 -7.29 9.52
CA GLN A 59 -4.62 -6.63 10.78
C GLN A 59 -5.25 -5.24 10.57
N LEU A 60 -5.24 -4.74 9.33
CA LEU A 60 -5.83 -3.44 8.99
C LEU A 60 -7.32 -3.58 8.71
N THR A 61 -8.09 -2.67 9.30
CA THR A 61 -9.49 -2.46 8.94
C THR A 61 -9.60 -1.96 7.50
N ARG A 62 -10.80 -2.11 6.90
CA ARG A 62 -11.07 -1.60 5.54
C ARG A 62 -10.91 -0.08 5.42
N GLN A 63 -11.07 0.64 6.53
CA GLN A 63 -10.82 2.07 6.58
C GLN A 63 -9.32 2.37 6.54
N GLU A 64 -8.51 1.68 7.34
CA GLU A 64 -7.05 1.87 7.34
C GLU A 64 -6.40 1.45 6.01
N ILE A 65 -6.95 0.42 5.33
CA ILE A 65 -6.54 0.10 3.95
C ILE A 65 -6.89 1.27 3.01
N GLY A 66 -8.03 1.92 3.21
CA GLY A 66 -8.42 3.12 2.47
C GLY A 66 -7.43 4.27 2.69
N GLU A 67 -7.08 4.54 3.94
CA GLU A 67 -6.09 5.56 4.30
C GLU A 67 -4.71 5.24 3.69
N LEU A 68 -4.28 3.97 3.77
CA LEU A 68 -3.03 3.48 3.16
C LEU A 68 -3.00 3.66 1.63
N THR A 69 -4.15 3.54 0.97
CA THR A 69 -4.29 3.58 -0.51
C THR A 69 -4.84 4.90 -1.05
N LEU A 70 -5.07 5.90 -0.18
CA LEU A 70 -5.74 7.17 -0.48
C LEU A 70 -7.12 6.97 -1.14
N MET A 71 -7.93 6.14 -0.51
CA MET A 71 -9.29 5.77 -0.93
C MET A 71 -10.26 5.80 0.24
N ASN A 72 -11.56 5.98 -0.03
CA ASN A 72 -12.58 5.77 0.99
C ASN A 72 -12.83 4.27 1.22
N LYS A 73 -13.39 3.96 2.39
CA LYS A 73 -13.68 2.58 2.82
C LYS A 73 -14.59 1.85 1.82
N GLU A 74 -15.61 2.52 1.28
CA GLU A 74 -16.58 1.93 0.35
C GLU A 74 -15.90 1.43 -0.93
N SER A 75 -14.97 2.22 -1.47
CA SER A 75 -14.23 1.86 -2.68
C SER A 75 -13.31 0.67 -2.45
N VAL A 76 -12.65 0.60 -1.29
CA VAL A 76 -11.81 -0.55 -0.91
C VAL A 76 -12.64 -1.82 -0.80
N VAL A 77 -13.77 -1.77 -0.10
CA VAL A 77 -14.66 -2.93 0.06
C VAL A 77 -15.15 -3.42 -1.31
N ARG A 78 -15.58 -2.50 -2.17
CA ARG A 78 -16.05 -2.82 -3.53
C ARG A 78 -14.95 -3.50 -4.36
N LEU A 79 -13.76 -2.92 -4.42
CA LEU A 79 -12.67 -3.46 -5.22
C LEU A 79 -12.12 -4.79 -4.69
N LEU A 80 -12.05 -4.96 -3.36
CA LEU A 80 -11.66 -6.26 -2.80
C LEU A 80 -12.63 -7.36 -3.20
N LYS A 81 -13.93 -7.06 -3.23
CA LYS A 81 -14.97 -7.98 -3.71
C LYS A 81 -14.84 -8.26 -5.21
N GLU A 82 -14.59 -7.23 -6.02
CA GLU A 82 -14.34 -7.40 -7.47
C GLU A 82 -13.12 -8.30 -7.72
N PHE A 83 -12.02 -8.09 -7.00
CA PHE A 83 -10.81 -8.92 -7.14
C PHE A 83 -11.01 -10.36 -6.66
N ASP A 84 -11.84 -10.57 -5.64
CA ASP A 84 -12.24 -11.90 -5.15
C ASP A 84 -13.10 -12.64 -6.20
N GLU A 85 -14.11 -11.95 -6.77
CA GLU A 85 -14.97 -12.48 -7.83
C GLU A 85 -14.21 -12.77 -9.13
N GLU A 86 -13.18 -11.98 -9.45
CA GLU A 86 -12.29 -12.19 -10.60
C GLU A 86 -11.23 -13.29 -10.39
N GLY A 87 -11.16 -13.88 -9.20
CA GLY A 87 -10.18 -14.91 -8.83
C GLY A 87 -8.75 -14.38 -8.71
N ILE A 88 -8.58 -13.07 -8.52
CA ILE A 88 -7.25 -12.45 -8.29
C ILE A 88 -6.85 -12.61 -6.83
N LEU A 89 -7.83 -12.53 -5.93
CA LEU A 89 -7.66 -12.69 -4.48
C LEU A 89 -8.63 -13.76 -3.94
N ASP A 90 -8.33 -14.27 -2.75
CA ASP A 90 -9.29 -14.97 -1.87
C ASP A 90 -9.35 -14.20 -0.56
N VAL A 91 -10.50 -13.59 -0.26
CA VAL A 91 -10.70 -12.71 0.90
C VAL A 91 -11.67 -13.35 1.89
N LYS A 92 -11.16 -13.81 3.04
CA LYS A 92 -11.96 -14.51 4.07
C LYS A 92 -11.70 -13.98 5.46
N GLY A 93 -12.69 -13.32 6.06
CA GLY A 93 -12.70 -13.02 7.51
C GLY A 93 -11.51 -12.18 8.03
N GLY A 94 -10.84 -11.39 7.17
CA GLY A 94 -9.64 -10.62 7.53
C GLY A 94 -8.37 -11.14 6.84
N ARG A 95 -8.34 -12.44 6.51
CA ARG A 95 -7.30 -13.04 5.68
C ARG A 95 -7.45 -12.59 4.23
N ILE A 96 -6.32 -12.24 3.62
CA ILE A 96 -6.20 -11.95 2.19
C ILE A 96 -5.14 -12.89 1.62
N LYS A 97 -5.52 -13.62 0.57
CA LYS A 97 -4.59 -14.43 -0.21
C LYS A 97 -4.55 -13.93 -1.64
N ILE A 98 -3.35 -13.66 -2.14
CA ILE A 98 -3.13 -13.33 -3.55
C ILE A 98 -3.10 -14.64 -4.33
N LEU A 99 -4.05 -14.83 -5.24
CA LEU A 99 -4.15 -16.02 -6.09
C LEU A 99 -3.39 -15.85 -7.41
N ASP A 100 -3.42 -14.63 -7.97
CA ASP A 100 -2.75 -14.28 -9.22
C ASP A 100 -1.93 -12.99 -9.05
N LYS A 101 -0.70 -13.16 -8.57
CA LYS A 101 0.23 -12.05 -8.34
C LYS A 101 0.67 -11.38 -9.64
N GLU A 102 0.72 -12.11 -10.75
CA GLU A 102 1.11 -11.54 -12.05
C GLU A 102 0.03 -10.57 -12.55
N ARG A 103 -1.24 -10.98 -12.51
CA ARG A 103 -2.37 -10.12 -12.87
C ARG A 103 -2.49 -8.93 -11.93
N LEU A 104 -2.27 -9.12 -10.63
CA LEU A 104 -2.26 -8.01 -9.66
C LEU A 104 -1.15 -7.00 -9.97
N ASN A 105 0.06 -7.46 -10.35
CA ASN A 105 1.14 -6.59 -10.81
C ASN A 105 0.79 -5.85 -12.12
N LYS A 106 0.13 -6.52 -13.07
CA LYS A 106 -0.35 -5.86 -14.30
C LYS A 106 -1.36 -4.76 -13.95
N ILE A 107 -2.31 -5.01 -13.05
CA ILE A 107 -3.27 -4.00 -12.58
C ILE A 107 -2.54 -2.83 -11.90
N MET A 108 -1.53 -3.11 -11.07
CA MET A 108 -0.71 -2.08 -10.43
C MET A 108 0.01 -1.17 -11.44
N GLN A 109 0.49 -1.72 -12.57
CA GLN A 109 1.22 -0.98 -13.61
C GLN A 109 0.30 -0.26 -14.61
N SER A 110 -0.87 -0.84 -14.90
CA SER A 110 -1.83 -0.34 -15.90
C SER A 110 -2.82 0.68 -15.31
N GLY A 111 -2.96 0.67 -13.99
CA GLY A 111 -3.86 1.51 -13.22
C GLY A 111 -3.27 2.88 -12.97
#